data_AF-A0A0P7YA23-F1
#
_entry.id   AF-A0A0P7YA23-F1
#
_cell.length_a   1.000
_cell.length_b   1.000
_cell.length_c   1.000
_cell.angle_alpha   90.00
_cell.angle_beta   90.00
_cell.angle_gamma   90.00
#
_symmetry.space_group_name_H-M   'P 1'
#
loop_
_entity.id
_entity.type
_entity.pdbx_description
1 polymer ?
#
loop_
_entity_poly.entity_id
_entity_poly.type
_entity_poly.pdbx_seq_one_letter_code
_entity_poly.pdbx_strand_id
1 'polypeptide(L)'
;MQQVHKMQVSGSFCANICLRLSVLGSALRISGIASVATLSVLTSAAIIANKQAPLDISFDTLMQSAASLTGDAHTPVLREWEILLDKAHELSVGERLQAANHFFHRNVTYVEDIDNWDKSDYWATPLETLTRGKGDCEDYAIGKYVSLLHLGIPNARLRLIYVRAKIGGASSPISRPHMVLAYYETPQSEPLILDSLTRDIHPASERPDLLPVFSFNSDGLWVGNQRSSAASPTQRLSRWRDVIERMNTEGITWNKD
;
A
#
# COMPACT_ATOMS: atom_id res chain seq x y z
N MET A 1 -6.57 -62.32 -12.31
CA MET A 1 -6.35 -62.56 -13.76
C MET A 1 -6.44 -61.23 -14.48
N GLN A 2 -5.39 -60.91 -15.26
CA GLN A 2 -5.26 -59.88 -16.32
C GLN A 2 -5.57 -58.41 -15.96
N GLN A 3 -4.58 -57.52 -15.85
CA GLN A 3 -3.65 -56.95 -16.85
C GLN A 3 -4.25 -55.81 -17.72
N VAL A 4 -3.78 -54.59 -17.42
CA VAL A 4 -3.17 -53.58 -18.32
C VAL A 4 -3.96 -53.06 -19.53
N HIS A 5 -4.22 -51.74 -19.58
CA HIS A 5 -3.60 -50.84 -20.57
C HIS A 5 -3.77 -49.35 -20.22
N LYS A 6 -2.62 -48.68 -20.07
CA LYS A 6 -2.43 -47.23 -20.21
C LYS A 6 -2.68 -46.85 -21.68
N MET A 7 -3.27 -45.69 -21.92
CA MET A 7 -3.10 -45.00 -23.21
C MET A 7 -2.67 -43.56 -22.94
N GLN A 8 -1.37 -43.33 -23.14
CA GLN A 8 -0.78 -42.00 -23.32
C GLN A 8 -1.12 -41.53 -24.74
N VAL A 9 -1.53 -40.27 -24.88
CA VAL A 9 -1.53 -39.59 -26.18
C VAL A 9 -0.36 -38.62 -26.19
N SER A 10 0.60 -38.91 -27.07
CA SER A 10 1.73 -38.09 -27.44
C SER A 10 1.32 -36.98 -28.39
N GLY A 11 1.91 -35.79 -28.23
CA GLY A 11 1.83 -34.69 -29.20
C GLY A 11 3.02 -33.77 -29.05
N SER A 12 4.18 -34.21 -29.56
CA SER A 12 5.41 -33.43 -29.65
C SER A 12 5.32 -32.52 -30.88
N PHE A 13 5.50 -31.20 -30.71
CA PHE A 13 5.81 -30.29 -31.80
C PHE A 13 7.28 -29.88 -31.68
N CYS A 14 8.13 -30.54 -32.48
CA CYS A 14 9.47 -30.12 -32.80
C CYS A 14 9.42 -29.15 -33.99
N ALA A 15 9.98 -27.95 -33.83
CA ALA A 15 10.36 -27.10 -34.95
C ALA A 15 11.88 -26.89 -34.90
N ASN A 16 12.60 -27.76 -35.61
CA ASN A 16 14.01 -27.59 -35.93
C ASN A 16 14.14 -26.55 -37.05
N ILE A 17 14.88 -25.48 -36.82
CA ILE A 17 15.44 -24.65 -37.90
C ILE A 17 16.85 -25.18 -38.17
N CYS A 18 16.98 -25.83 -39.33
CA CYS A 18 18.22 -26.34 -39.89
C CYS A 18 18.71 -25.31 -40.91
N LEU A 19 19.75 -24.54 -40.60
CA LEU A 19 20.50 -23.79 -41.62
C LEU A 19 21.68 -24.66 -42.08
N ARG A 20 21.60 -25.14 -43.32
CA ARG A 20 22.74 -25.68 -44.07
C ARG A 20 23.58 -24.51 -44.58
N LEU A 21 24.87 -24.48 -44.22
CA LEU A 21 25.87 -23.74 -44.97
C LEU A 21 26.74 -24.73 -45.75
N SER A 22 26.70 -24.62 -47.07
CA SER A 22 27.57 -25.33 -48.01
C SER A 22 29.00 -24.79 -47.91
N VAL A 23 29.96 -25.70 -47.70
CA VAL A 23 31.39 -25.44 -47.80
C VAL A 23 31.80 -25.47 -49.27
N LEU A 24 32.34 -24.37 -49.79
CA LEU A 24 33.20 -24.39 -50.98
C LEU A 24 34.57 -23.84 -50.59
N GLY A 25 35.57 -24.69 -50.74
CA GLY A 25 36.97 -24.34 -50.51
C GLY A 25 37.51 -23.48 -51.64
N SER A 26 38.29 -22.47 -51.27
CA SER A 26 39.29 -21.85 -52.13
C SER A 26 40.40 -21.34 -51.21
N ALA A 27 41.59 -21.93 -51.36
CA ALA A 27 42.77 -21.57 -50.59
C ALA A 27 43.30 -20.20 -51.05
N LEU A 28 43.34 -19.23 -50.14
CA LEU A 28 44.13 -18.01 -50.30
C LEU A 28 45.02 -17.86 -49.07
N ARG A 29 46.34 -18.00 -49.29
CA ARG A 29 47.36 -17.70 -48.29
C ARG A 29 47.42 -16.19 -48.11
N ILE A 30 47.04 -15.71 -46.92
CA ILE A 30 47.29 -14.33 -46.50
C ILE A 30 48.18 -14.40 -45.26
N SER A 31 49.40 -13.93 -45.44
CA SER A 31 50.40 -13.67 -44.42
C SER A 31 50.00 -12.48 -43.55
N GLY A 32 50.00 -12.66 -42.23
CA GLY A 32 50.22 -11.58 -41.27
C GLY A 32 48.98 -10.98 -40.61
N ILE A 33 49.11 -10.82 -39.28
CA ILE A 33 48.28 -10.07 -38.33
C ILE A 33 47.20 -10.90 -37.62
N ALA A 34 47.49 -11.18 -36.34
CA ALA A 34 46.59 -11.80 -35.38
C ALA A 34 45.40 -10.88 -35.09
N SER A 35 44.22 -11.22 -35.60
CA SER A 35 42.97 -10.61 -35.14
C SER A 35 42.42 -11.43 -33.97
N VAL A 36 42.63 -10.91 -32.75
CA VAL A 36 41.93 -11.39 -31.55
C VAL A 36 40.46 -11.02 -31.71
N ALA A 37 39.61 -12.01 -32.00
CA ALA A 37 38.17 -11.85 -31.96
C ALA A 37 37.73 -11.80 -30.48
N THR A 38 37.58 -10.59 -29.93
CA THR A 38 36.98 -10.37 -28.62
C THR A 38 35.48 -10.65 -28.71
N LEU A 39 35.07 -11.81 -28.18
CA LEU A 39 33.67 -12.17 -28.00
C LEU A 39 33.09 -11.34 -26.85
N SER A 40 32.49 -10.20 -27.16
CA SER A 40 31.77 -9.37 -26.19
C SER A 40 30.43 -10.02 -25.82
N VAL A 41 30.44 -10.83 -24.76
CA VAL A 41 29.22 -11.31 -24.10
C VAL A 41 28.54 -10.10 -23.45
N LEU A 42 27.51 -9.56 -24.10
CA LEU A 42 26.62 -8.56 -23.52
C LEU A 42 25.75 -9.24 -22.46
N THR A 43 26.23 -9.28 -21.22
CA THR A 43 25.37 -9.62 -20.07
C THR A 43 24.46 -8.42 -19.80
N SER A 44 23.22 -8.46 -20.30
CA SER A 44 22.17 -7.55 -19.89
C SER A 44 21.80 -7.83 -18.44
N ALA A 45 22.51 -7.22 -17.49
CA ALA A 45 22.05 -7.14 -16.11
C ALA A 45 20.82 -6.22 -16.10
N ALA A 46 19.63 -6.82 -16.06
CA ALA A 46 18.43 -6.07 -15.72
C ALA A 46 18.62 -5.52 -14.31
N ILE A 47 18.84 -4.21 -14.20
CA ILE A 47 18.78 -3.52 -12.90
C ILE A 47 17.32 -3.61 -12.48
N ILE A 48 16.99 -4.58 -11.63
CA ILE A 48 15.73 -4.59 -10.91
C ILE A 48 15.84 -3.40 -9.95
N ALA A 49 15.26 -2.27 -10.36
CA ALA A 49 15.09 -1.14 -9.47
C ALA A 49 14.15 -1.60 -8.35
N ASN A 50 14.74 -1.99 -7.21
CA ASN A 50 13.98 -2.23 -6.00
C ASN A 50 13.42 -0.87 -5.56
N LYS A 51 12.18 -0.55 -5.98
CA LYS A 51 11.52 0.65 -5.52
C LYS A 51 11.26 0.48 -4.03
N GLN A 52 12.02 1.22 -3.22
CA GLN A 52 11.81 1.30 -1.79
C GLN A 52 10.36 1.72 -1.51
N ALA A 53 9.73 1.12 -0.50
CA ALA A 53 8.39 1.52 -0.09
C ALA A 53 8.35 3.02 0.25
N PRO A 54 7.26 3.76 0.00
CA PRO A 54 7.17 5.19 0.33
C PRO A 54 7.34 5.52 1.83
N LEU A 55 7.14 4.53 2.70
CA LEU A 55 7.19 4.68 4.14
C LEU A 55 7.84 3.43 4.75
N ASP A 56 8.67 3.65 5.77
CA ASP A 56 9.28 2.60 6.57
C ASP A 56 8.72 2.61 8.00
N ILE A 57 8.57 1.42 8.59
CA ILE A 57 8.16 1.22 9.98
C ILE A 57 9.27 0.45 10.67
N SER A 58 10.04 1.13 11.52
CA SER A 58 10.97 0.49 12.44
C SER A 58 10.20 -0.12 13.61
N PHE A 59 9.83 -1.40 13.49
CA PHE A 59 9.07 -2.08 14.55
C PHE A 59 9.82 -2.15 15.88
N ASP A 60 11.15 -2.21 15.87
CA ASP A 60 11.94 -2.14 17.10
C ASP A 60 11.76 -0.79 17.82
N THR A 61 11.80 0.33 17.07
CA THR A 61 11.53 1.66 17.62
C THR A 61 10.09 1.80 18.05
N LEU A 62 9.14 1.31 17.24
CA LEU A 62 7.71 1.34 17.53
C LEU A 62 7.38 0.64 18.85
N MET A 63 7.99 -0.52 19.11
CA MET A 63 7.82 -1.28 20.36
C MET A 63 8.44 -0.56 21.56
N GLN A 64 9.58 0.12 21.39
CA GLN A 64 10.17 0.95 22.45
C GLN A 64 9.30 2.16 22.79
N SER A 65 8.71 2.80 21.78
CA SER A 65 7.73 3.88 21.96
C SER A 65 6.46 3.38 22.63
N ALA A 66 5.98 2.17 22.27
CA ALA A 66 4.87 1.51 22.96
C ALA A 66 5.16 1.33 24.46
N ALA A 67 6.35 0.83 24.80
CA ALA A 67 6.79 0.67 26.18
C ALA A 67 6.76 1.98 26.97
N SER A 68 7.14 3.08 26.33
CA SER A 68 7.13 4.41 26.94
C SER A 68 5.72 4.96 27.13
N LEU A 69 4.79 4.61 26.24
CA LEU A 69 3.40 5.06 26.26
C LEU A 69 2.54 4.26 27.25
N THR A 70 2.68 2.93 27.26
CA THR A 70 1.79 2.01 27.99
C THR A 70 2.46 1.32 29.17
N GLY A 71 3.79 1.36 29.26
CA GLY A 71 4.58 0.54 30.17
C GLY A 71 4.89 -0.86 29.65
N ASP A 72 4.45 -1.23 28.44
CA ASP A 72 4.63 -2.57 27.86
C ASP A 72 5.20 -2.53 26.43
N ALA A 73 6.45 -3.01 26.29
CA ALA A 73 7.14 -3.12 25.00
C ALA A 73 6.62 -4.27 24.13
N HIS A 74 5.82 -5.18 24.68
CA HIS A 74 5.40 -6.42 24.05
C HIS A 74 3.93 -6.40 23.66
N THR A 75 3.40 -5.24 23.27
CA THR A 75 1.99 -5.10 22.88
C THR A 75 1.66 -6.12 21.76
N PRO A 76 0.88 -7.19 22.03
CA PRO A 76 0.74 -8.31 21.09
C PRO A 76 0.19 -7.89 19.72
N VAL A 77 -0.72 -6.91 19.70
CA VAL A 77 -1.30 -6.39 18.46
C VAL A 77 -0.27 -5.72 17.54
N LEU A 78 0.77 -5.07 18.08
CA LEU A 78 1.83 -4.48 17.25
C LEU A 78 2.68 -5.57 16.57
N ARG A 79 2.90 -6.70 17.26
CA ARG A 79 3.61 -7.85 16.68
C ARG A 79 2.75 -8.56 15.65
N GLU A 80 1.44 -8.66 15.89
CA GLU A 80 0.50 -9.15 14.89
C GLU A 80 0.46 -8.24 13.65
N TRP A 81 0.57 -6.93 13.83
CA TRP A 81 0.64 -5.97 12.74
C TRP A 81 1.90 -6.17 11.90
N GLU A 82 3.07 -6.26 12.52
CA GLU A 82 4.35 -6.57 11.85
C GLU A 82 4.25 -7.85 11.01
N ILE A 83 3.81 -8.95 11.64
CA ILE A 83 3.67 -10.25 10.96
C ILE A 83 2.69 -10.17 9.78
N LEU A 84 1.63 -9.39 9.91
CA LEU A 84 0.69 -9.16 8.82
C LEU A 84 1.36 -8.44 7.66
N LEU A 85 2.10 -7.34 7.94
CA LEU A 85 2.72 -6.53 6.90
C LEU A 85 3.81 -7.32 6.17
N ASP A 86 4.64 -8.09 6.88
CA ASP A 86 5.65 -8.97 6.29
C ASP A 86 5.04 -9.95 5.29
N LYS A 87 3.92 -10.58 5.67
CA LYS A 87 3.21 -11.54 4.81
C LYS A 87 2.51 -10.86 3.64
N ALA A 88 1.95 -9.68 3.86
CA ALA A 88 1.17 -8.98 2.85
C ALA A 88 2.02 -8.39 1.72
N HIS A 89 3.33 -8.24 1.92
CA HIS A 89 4.25 -7.66 0.95
C HIS A 89 4.31 -8.45 -0.38
N GLU A 90 4.02 -9.75 -0.35
CA GLU A 90 4.00 -10.64 -1.52
C GLU A 90 2.61 -10.77 -2.17
N LEU A 91 1.57 -10.18 -1.57
CA LEU A 91 0.20 -10.28 -2.06
C LEU A 91 -0.09 -9.33 -3.22
N SER A 92 -1.17 -9.57 -3.95
CA SER A 92 -1.69 -8.61 -4.93
C SER A 92 -2.14 -7.32 -4.24
N VAL A 93 -2.26 -6.22 -4.98
CA VAL A 93 -2.68 -4.93 -4.41
C VAL A 93 -4.06 -5.03 -3.75
N GLY A 94 -5.02 -5.69 -4.39
CA GLY A 94 -6.35 -5.89 -3.82
C GLY A 94 -6.32 -6.64 -2.48
N GLU A 95 -5.49 -7.68 -2.39
CA GLU A 95 -5.30 -8.44 -1.14
C GLU A 95 -4.60 -7.61 -0.05
N ARG A 96 -3.65 -6.74 -0.40
CA ARG A 96 -3.04 -5.79 0.56
C ARG A 96 -4.08 -4.81 1.12
N LEU A 97 -4.94 -4.27 0.26
CA LEU A 97 -6.04 -3.39 0.69
C LEU A 97 -6.96 -4.12 1.68
N GLN A 98 -7.35 -5.36 1.36
CA GLN A 98 -8.19 -6.17 2.24
C GLN A 98 -7.50 -6.52 3.56
N ALA A 99 -6.23 -6.93 3.51
CA ALA A 99 -5.44 -7.26 4.70
C ALA A 99 -5.35 -6.08 5.68
N ALA A 100 -4.98 -4.89 5.18
CA ALA A 100 -4.91 -3.68 6.00
C ALA A 100 -6.30 -3.30 6.54
N ASN A 101 -7.33 -3.33 5.70
CA ASN A 101 -8.69 -2.97 6.12
C ASN A 101 -9.22 -3.89 7.23
N HIS A 102 -9.11 -5.20 7.03
CA HIS A 102 -9.56 -6.22 7.99
C HIS A 102 -8.80 -6.14 9.31
N PHE A 103 -7.49 -5.86 9.28
CA PHE A 103 -6.68 -5.79 10.49
C PHE A 103 -7.18 -4.71 11.45
N PHE A 104 -7.43 -3.49 10.95
CA PHE A 104 -7.95 -2.41 11.79
C PHE A 104 -9.38 -2.69 12.26
N HIS A 105 -10.24 -3.24 11.39
CA HIS A 105 -11.59 -3.66 11.78
C HIS A 105 -11.62 -4.77 12.85
N ARG A 106 -10.58 -5.60 12.93
CA ARG A 106 -10.48 -6.67 13.93
C ARG A 106 -9.96 -6.15 15.27
N ASN A 107 -8.96 -5.26 15.23
CA ASN A 107 -8.17 -4.90 16.40
C ASN A 107 -8.55 -3.54 17.02
N VAL A 108 -9.40 -2.76 16.35
CA VAL A 108 -9.83 -1.45 16.84
C VAL A 108 -11.33 -1.48 17.05
N THR A 109 -11.78 -0.96 18.19
CA THR A 109 -13.19 -0.68 18.47
C THR A 109 -13.47 0.78 18.16
N TYR A 110 -14.54 1.06 17.40
CA TYR A 110 -14.92 2.44 17.10
C TYR A 110 -15.36 3.16 18.39
N VAL A 111 -14.66 4.22 18.76
CA VAL A 111 -14.94 5.06 19.94
C VAL A 111 -14.60 6.51 19.59
N GLU A 112 -15.51 7.43 19.82
CA GLU A 112 -15.31 8.87 19.57
C GLU A 112 -14.19 9.44 20.47
N ASP A 113 -13.46 10.44 19.98
CA ASP A 113 -12.32 10.99 20.69
C ASP A 113 -12.63 11.52 22.08
N ILE A 114 -13.82 12.09 22.28
CA ILE A 114 -14.18 12.64 23.58
C ILE A 114 -14.20 11.56 24.67
N ASP A 115 -14.59 10.34 24.31
CA ASP A 115 -14.66 9.20 25.21
C ASP A 115 -13.32 8.42 25.27
N ASN A 116 -12.48 8.54 24.23
CA ASN A 116 -11.18 7.88 24.17
C ASN A 116 -10.06 8.75 24.81
N TRP A 117 -10.00 10.02 24.45
CA TRP A 117 -8.87 10.93 24.70
C TRP A 117 -9.19 12.12 25.62
N ASP A 118 -10.43 12.27 26.07
CA ASP A 118 -10.94 13.48 26.75
C ASP A 118 -10.68 14.77 25.93
N LYS A 119 -10.57 14.63 24.61
CA LYS A 119 -10.30 15.69 23.63
C LYS A 119 -11.23 15.50 22.44
N SER A 120 -11.52 16.58 21.73
CA SER A 120 -12.27 16.48 20.47
C SER A 120 -11.31 16.53 19.28
N ASP A 121 -11.52 15.66 18.29
CA ASP A 121 -10.83 15.70 16.99
C ASP A 121 -9.30 15.58 17.19
N TYR A 122 -8.93 14.50 17.87
CA TYR A 122 -7.57 14.07 18.20
C TYR A 122 -7.18 12.92 17.28
N TRP A 123 -6.34 13.22 16.29
CA TRP A 123 -5.92 12.20 15.33
C TRP A 123 -4.81 11.35 15.94
N ALA A 124 -5.07 10.07 16.18
CA ALA A 124 -4.11 9.15 16.78
C ALA A 124 -3.13 8.59 15.73
N THR A 125 -1.92 8.25 16.18
CA THR A 125 -0.99 7.47 15.35
C THR A 125 -1.43 6.01 15.28
N PRO A 126 -0.90 5.19 14.34
CA PRO A 126 -1.13 3.75 14.35
C PRO A 126 -0.68 3.09 15.67
N LEU A 127 0.41 3.57 16.28
CA LEU A 127 0.88 3.09 17.59
C LEU A 127 -0.19 3.32 18.67
N GLU A 128 -0.67 4.55 18.79
CA GLU A 128 -1.68 4.95 19.78
C GLU A 128 -3.01 4.21 19.57
N THR A 129 -3.47 4.13 18.32
CA THR A 129 -4.72 3.45 17.97
C THR A 129 -4.67 1.98 18.34
N LEU A 130 -3.59 1.28 17.96
CA LEU A 130 -3.45 -0.16 18.20
C LEU A 130 -3.20 -0.47 19.68
N THR A 131 -2.36 0.30 20.36
CA THR A 131 -2.10 0.07 21.80
C THR A 131 -3.33 0.29 22.67
N ARG A 132 -4.22 1.22 22.28
CA ARG A 132 -5.52 1.42 22.96
C ARG A 132 -6.61 0.47 22.50
N GLY A 133 -6.49 -0.11 21.30
CA GLY A 133 -7.54 -0.89 20.65
C GLY A 133 -8.82 -0.09 20.38
N LYS A 134 -8.71 1.24 20.31
CA LYS A 134 -9.81 2.19 20.16
C LYS A 134 -9.40 3.34 19.26
N GLY A 135 -10.32 3.80 18.43
CA GLY A 135 -10.16 4.97 17.59
C GLY A 135 -11.44 5.26 16.82
N ASP A 136 -11.51 6.40 16.16
CA ASP A 136 -12.67 6.82 15.37
C ASP A 136 -12.37 6.81 13.85
N CYS A 137 -13.00 7.67 13.05
CA CYS A 137 -12.92 7.56 11.60
C CYS A 137 -11.53 7.85 11.02
N GLU A 138 -10.84 8.89 11.49
CA GLU A 138 -9.51 9.25 11.04
C GLU A 138 -8.46 8.22 11.47
N ASP A 139 -8.57 7.67 12.68
CA ASP A 139 -7.59 6.73 13.24
C ASP A 139 -7.51 5.46 12.38
N TYR A 140 -8.67 4.96 11.96
CA TYR A 140 -8.77 3.86 11.00
C TYR A 140 -8.16 4.22 9.65
N ALA A 141 -8.46 5.41 9.14
CA ALA A 141 -8.00 5.84 7.82
C ALA A 141 -6.47 6.01 7.81
N ILE A 142 -5.90 6.63 8.85
CA ILE A 142 -4.46 6.85 9.05
C ILE A 142 -3.73 5.50 9.20
N GLY A 143 -4.26 4.61 10.05
CA GLY A 143 -3.68 3.28 10.25
C GLY A 143 -3.59 2.44 8.96
N LYS A 144 -4.68 2.43 8.19
CA LYS A 144 -4.72 1.75 6.87
C LYS A 144 -3.78 2.43 5.87
N TYR A 145 -3.72 3.75 5.86
CA TYR A 145 -2.86 4.53 4.97
C TYR A 145 -1.38 4.23 5.20
N VAL A 146 -0.92 4.27 6.46
CA VAL A 146 0.45 3.94 6.84
C VAL A 146 0.79 2.50 6.48
N SER A 147 -0.10 1.55 6.79
CA SER A 147 0.09 0.14 6.43
C SER A 147 0.31 -0.05 4.93
N LEU A 148 -0.50 0.62 4.10
CA LEU A 148 -0.43 0.46 2.64
C LEU A 148 0.78 1.14 2.03
N LEU A 149 1.21 2.29 2.57
CA LEU A 149 2.48 2.90 2.17
C LEU A 149 3.66 1.98 2.51
N HIS A 150 3.66 1.37 3.69
CA HIS A 150 4.71 0.41 4.08
C HIS A 150 4.72 -0.82 3.17
N LEU A 151 3.55 -1.28 2.73
CA LEU A 151 3.40 -2.36 1.73
C LEU A 151 3.73 -1.92 0.29
N GLY A 152 4.38 -0.78 0.10
CA GLY A 152 4.88 -0.31 -1.18
C GLY A 152 3.82 0.27 -2.12
N ILE A 153 2.59 0.52 -1.66
CA ILE A 153 1.59 1.22 -2.48
C ILE A 153 2.04 2.68 -2.64
N PRO A 154 2.20 3.20 -3.88
CA PRO A 154 2.66 4.56 -4.09
C PRO A 154 1.76 5.59 -3.41
N ASN A 155 2.36 6.58 -2.76
CA ASN A 155 1.62 7.66 -2.08
C ASN A 155 0.62 8.38 -3.00
N ALA A 156 0.98 8.57 -4.28
CA ALA A 156 0.11 9.18 -5.28
C ALA A 156 -1.19 8.40 -5.55
N ARG A 157 -1.27 7.13 -5.14
CA ARG A 157 -2.47 6.27 -5.26
C ARG A 157 -3.33 6.25 -4.00
N LEU A 158 -2.90 6.87 -2.90
CA LEU A 158 -3.61 6.87 -1.64
C LEU A 158 -4.00 8.30 -1.26
N ARG A 159 -5.25 8.48 -0.83
CA ARG A 159 -5.74 9.75 -0.30
C ARG A 159 -6.66 9.53 0.88
N LEU A 160 -6.38 10.22 1.98
CA LEU A 160 -7.34 10.43 3.05
C LEU A 160 -8.38 11.42 2.55
N ILE A 161 -9.67 11.12 2.71
CA ILE A 161 -10.76 11.96 2.23
C ILE A 161 -11.65 12.34 3.41
N TYR A 162 -11.75 13.64 3.65
CA TYR A 162 -12.75 14.19 4.55
C TYR A 162 -14.07 14.34 3.80
N VAL A 163 -15.11 13.71 4.33
CA VAL A 163 -16.43 13.62 3.72
C VAL A 163 -17.50 14.05 4.72
N ARG A 164 -18.67 14.37 4.20
CA ARG A 164 -19.92 14.41 4.97
C ARG A 164 -20.65 13.10 4.71
N ALA A 165 -20.65 12.19 5.69
CA ALA A 165 -21.30 10.90 5.60
C ALA A 165 -22.78 11.00 6.02
N LYS A 166 -23.68 10.40 5.23
CA LYS A 166 -25.10 10.28 5.55
C LYS A 166 -25.36 9.00 6.35
N ILE A 167 -25.64 9.16 7.64
CA ILE A 167 -25.74 8.04 8.59
C ILE A 167 -27.08 7.34 8.44
N GLY A 168 -27.06 6.04 8.11
CA GLY A 168 -28.28 5.28 7.76
C GLY A 168 -28.56 5.23 6.25
N GLY A 169 -27.61 5.66 5.41
CA GLY A 169 -27.64 5.50 3.96
C GLY A 169 -27.90 6.79 3.19
N ALA A 170 -27.90 6.70 1.86
CA ALA A 170 -27.88 7.85 0.94
C ALA A 170 -29.07 8.81 1.07
N SER A 171 -30.22 8.33 1.56
CA SER A 171 -31.43 9.12 1.78
C SER A 171 -31.54 9.68 3.20
N SER A 172 -30.57 9.41 4.08
CA SER A 172 -30.63 9.90 5.46
C SER A 172 -30.51 11.42 5.52
N PRO A 173 -31.35 12.09 6.34
CA PRO A 173 -31.20 13.53 6.62
C PRO A 173 -30.08 13.80 7.64
N ILE A 174 -29.57 12.76 8.31
CA ILE A 174 -28.51 12.89 9.32
C ILE A 174 -27.18 12.80 8.60
N SER A 175 -26.40 13.87 8.69
CA SER A 175 -25.06 13.90 8.14
C SER A 175 -24.02 14.27 9.18
N ARG A 176 -22.86 13.62 9.16
CA ARG A 176 -21.75 13.88 10.09
C ARG A 176 -20.42 14.02 9.34
N PRO A 177 -19.47 14.81 9.86
CA PRO A 177 -18.06 14.67 9.51
C PRO A 177 -17.62 13.21 9.57
N HIS A 178 -16.83 12.80 8.59
CA HIS A 178 -16.26 11.46 8.53
C HIS A 178 -14.98 11.46 7.70
N MET A 179 -14.10 10.50 7.95
CA MET A 179 -12.89 10.29 7.16
C MET A 179 -12.81 8.86 6.64
N VAL A 180 -12.39 8.72 5.37
CA VAL A 180 -12.15 7.44 4.72
C VAL A 180 -10.80 7.46 4.00
N LEU A 181 -10.28 6.28 3.70
CA LEU A 181 -9.12 6.13 2.83
C LEU A 181 -9.57 5.71 1.43
N ALA A 182 -9.08 6.40 0.42
CA ALA A 182 -9.31 6.08 -0.98
C ALA A 182 -8.03 5.54 -1.64
N TYR A 183 -8.18 4.45 -2.38
CA TYR A 183 -7.16 3.89 -3.26
C TYR A 183 -7.51 4.13 -4.73
N TYR A 184 -6.56 4.65 -5.50
CA TYR A 184 -6.68 4.90 -6.94
C TYR A 184 -5.72 3.98 -7.71
N GLU A 185 -6.24 3.06 -8.53
CA GLU A 185 -5.38 2.21 -9.38
C GLU A 185 -4.56 3.06 -10.36
N THR A 186 -5.18 4.09 -10.93
CA THR A 186 -4.53 5.15 -11.69
C THR A 186 -5.07 6.51 -11.24
N PRO A 187 -4.37 7.63 -11.48
CA PRO A 187 -4.86 8.95 -11.09
C PRO A 187 -6.24 9.34 -11.67
N GLN A 188 -6.69 8.65 -12.72
CA GLN A 188 -7.99 8.86 -13.37
C GLN A 188 -9.02 7.78 -13.03
N SER A 189 -8.62 6.70 -12.35
CA SER A 189 -9.53 5.63 -11.95
C SER A 189 -10.53 6.13 -10.92
N GLU A 190 -11.72 5.54 -10.95
CA GLU A 190 -12.59 5.58 -9.79
C GLU A 190 -11.89 4.95 -8.58
N PRO A 191 -11.93 5.59 -7.40
CA PRO A 191 -11.26 5.03 -6.24
C PRO A 191 -12.09 3.94 -5.55
N LEU A 192 -11.37 3.00 -4.95
CA LEU A 192 -11.90 2.09 -3.94
C LEU A 192 -11.85 2.77 -2.56
N ILE A 193 -12.90 2.61 -1.77
CA ILE A 193 -13.09 3.25 -0.47
C ILE A 193 -12.93 2.24 0.65
N LEU A 194 -11.97 2.50 1.53
CA LEU A 194 -11.74 1.79 2.77
C LEU A 194 -12.29 2.64 3.92
N ASP A 195 -13.31 2.12 4.60
CA ASP A 195 -14.11 2.86 5.59
C ASP A 195 -14.04 2.16 6.97
N SER A 196 -14.31 2.89 8.05
CA SER A 196 -14.53 2.33 9.39
C SER A 196 -16.00 1.96 9.63
N LEU A 197 -16.95 2.53 8.89
CA LEU A 197 -18.38 2.22 9.03
C LEU A 197 -18.80 0.89 8.38
N THR A 198 -18.01 0.40 7.42
CA THR A 198 -18.23 -0.88 6.74
C THR A 198 -16.90 -1.62 6.55
N ARG A 199 -16.96 -2.95 6.57
CA ARG A 199 -15.80 -3.83 6.34
C ARG A 199 -15.53 -4.07 4.86
N ASP A 200 -16.55 -3.96 4.03
CA ASP A 200 -16.41 -4.19 2.59
C ASP A 200 -15.78 -2.97 1.91
N ILE A 201 -14.91 -3.23 0.94
CA ILE A 201 -14.27 -2.20 0.13
C ILE A 201 -15.11 -1.98 -1.12
N HIS A 202 -15.63 -0.77 -1.27
CA HIS A 202 -16.55 -0.41 -2.36
C HIS A 202 -15.94 0.64 -3.29
N PRO A 203 -16.24 0.60 -4.60
CA PRO A 203 -16.05 1.76 -5.47
C PRO A 203 -16.80 2.99 -4.95
N ALA A 204 -16.28 4.18 -5.20
CA ALA A 204 -16.90 5.42 -4.73
C ALA A 204 -18.34 5.64 -5.21
N SER A 205 -18.69 5.18 -6.42
CA SER A 205 -20.04 5.24 -6.98
C SER A 205 -21.05 4.39 -6.21
N GLU A 206 -20.60 3.35 -5.50
CA GLU A 206 -21.43 2.52 -4.62
C GLU A 206 -21.56 3.12 -3.21
N ARG A 207 -20.94 4.29 -2.95
CA ARG A 207 -21.01 5.02 -1.68
C ARG A 207 -21.65 6.41 -1.82
N PRO A 208 -22.89 6.52 -2.34
CA PRO A 208 -23.60 7.81 -2.47
C PRO A 208 -23.97 8.45 -1.13
N ASP A 209 -23.76 7.74 -0.01
CA ASP A 209 -23.84 8.26 1.34
C ASP A 209 -22.63 9.15 1.71
N LEU A 210 -21.51 9.06 1.00
CA LEU A 210 -20.31 9.84 1.27
C LEU A 210 -20.21 11.04 0.32
N LEU A 211 -20.25 12.26 0.87
CA LEU A 211 -20.12 13.49 0.10
C LEU A 211 -18.73 14.12 0.33
N PRO A 212 -17.79 14.04 -0.63
CA PRO A 212 -16.42 14.52 -0.43
C PRO A 212 -16.35 16.03 -0.29
N VAL A 213 -15.49 16.51 0.62
CA VAL A 213 -15.21 17.93 0.83
C VAL A 213 -13.79 18.27 0.36
N PHE A 214 -12.80 17.54 0.88
CA PHE A 214 -11.40 17.63 0.46
C PHE A 214 -10.69 16.29 0.68
N SER A 215 -9.55 16.11 0.03
CA SER A 215 -8.70 14.94 0.20
C SER A 215 -7.23 15.34 0.30
N PHE A 216 -6.40 14.52 0.94
CA PHE A 216 -4.98 14.80 1.13
C PHE A 216 -4.17 13.52 1.31
N ASN A 217 -2.86 13.64 1.21
CA ASN A 217 -1.89 12.61 1.60
C ASN A 217 -0.66 13.30 2.23
N SER A 218 0.52 12.68 2.23
CA SER A 218 1.72 13.35 2.75
C SER A 218 2.21 14.52 1.87
N ASP A 219 1.86 14.53 0.57
CA ASP A 219 2.49 15.42 -0.41
C ASP A 219 1.55 16.53 -0.89
N GLY A 220 0.23 16.28 -0.92
CA GLY A 220 -0.74 17.18 -1.55
C GLY A 220 -2.10 17.24 -0.86
N LEU A 221 -2.76 18.40 -0.99
CA LEU A 221 -4.12 18.69 -0.52
C LEU A 221 -4.98 19.10 -1.72
N TRP A 222 -6.14 18.45 -1.91
CA TRP A 222 -7.08 18.70 -2.99
C TRP A 222 -8.44 19.07 -2.41
N VAL A 223 -9.05 20.16 -2.89
CA VAL A 223 -10.37 20.66 -2.43
C VAL A 223 -11.39 20.54 -3.56
N GLY A 224 -12.56 19.99 -3.27
CA GLY A 224 -13.59 19.70 -4.28
C GLY A 224 -13.11 18.71 -5.35
N ASN A 225 -13.53 18.91 -6.60
CA ASN A 225 -13.15 18.05 -7.74
C ASN A 225 -11.82 18.47 -8.42
N GLN A 226 -11.01 19.31 -7.78
CA GLN A 226 -9.76 19.78 -8.38
C GLN A 226 -8.71 18.66 -8.41
N ARG A 227 -8.10 18.44 -9.57
CA ARG A 227 -7.07 17.41 -9.78
C ARG A 227 -5.67 17.84 -9.37
N SER A 228 -5.42 19.15 -9.30
CA SER A 228 -4.13 19.72 -8.89
C SER A 228 -4.12 19.97 -7.39
N SER A 229 -2.99 19.69 -6.73
CA SER A 229 -2.81 20.00 -5.31
C SER A 229 -2.92 21.52 -5.12
N ALA A 230 -3.82 21.95 -4.25
CA ALA A 230 -4.05 23.35 -3.92
C ALA A 230 -3.03 23.88 -2.90
N ALA A 231 -2.33 23.00 -2.16
CA ALA A 231 -1.29 23.33 -1.17
C ALA A 231 -0.63 22.07 -0.57
N SER A 232 0.41 22.28 0.23
CA SER A 232 0.95 21.25 1.13
C SER A 232 0.00 20.99 2.32
N PRO A 233 -0.41 19.74 2.57
CA PRO A 233 -1.26 19.36 3.71
C PRO A 233 -0.67 19.74 5.06
N THR A 234 0.62 19.50 5.27
CA THR A 234 1.30 19.78 6.55
C THR A 234 1.35 21.28 6.88
N GLN A 235 1.15 22.15 5.89
CA GLN A 235 1.04 23.59 6.12
C GLN A 235 -0.39 24.04 6.48
N ARG A 236 -1.42 23.29 6.05
CA ARG A 236 -2.83 23.70 6.19
C ARG A 236 -3.63 22.86 7.19
N LEU A 237 -3.20 21.65 7.46
CA LEU A 237 -3.83 20.70 8.37
C LEU A 237 -2.90 20.48 9.55
N SER A 238 -3.03 21.31 10.59
CA SER A 238 -2.17 21.26 11.78
C SER A 238 -2.17 19.88 12.44
N ARG A 239 -3.34 19.22 12.49
CA ARG A 239 -3.48 17.85 13.04
C ARG A 239 -2.71 16.82 12.25
N TRP A 240 -2.79 16.88 10.91
CA TRP A 240 -2.04 15.95 10.07
C TRP A 240 -0.52 16.13 10.24
N ARG A 241 -0.06 17.37 10.34
CA ARG A 241 1.35 17.65 10.65
C ARG A 241 1.76 17.08 12.01
N ASP A 242 0.94 17.29 13.04
CA ASP A 242 1.17 16.77 14.39
C ASP A 242 1.28 15.22 14.39
N VAL A 243 0.36 14.53 13.71
CA VAL A 243 0.42 13.06 13.62
C VAL A 243 1.69 12.61 12.89
N ILE A 244 2.09 13.27 11.81
CA ILE A 244 3.35 12.96 11.11
C ILE A 244 4.56 13.17 12.02
N GLU A 245 4.59 14.27 12.77
CA GLU A 245 5.69 14.56 13.71
C GLU A 245 5.79 13.48 14.78
N ARG A 246 4.67 13.05 15.38
CA ARG A 246 4.64 11.95 16.36
C ARG A 246 5.04 10.61 15.74
N MET A 247 4.48 10.26 14.58
CA MET A 247 4.85 9.03 13.84
C MET A 247 6.36 8.94 13.58
N ASN A 248 7.01 10.05 13.20
CA ASN A 248 8.46 10.07 13.00
C ASN A 248 9.24 9.73 14.28
N THR A 249 8.78 10.21 15.44
CA THR A 249 9.39 9.87 16.74
C THR A 249 9.10 8.42 17.17
N GLU A 250 8.03 7.83 16.64
CA GLU A 250 7.61 6.45 16.90
C GLU A 250 8.24 5.43 15.95
N GLY A 251 9.13 5.86 15.04
CA GLY A 251 9.79 4.97 14.09
C GLY A 251 9.02 4.75 12.79
N ILE A 252 7.97 5.52 12.52
CA ILE A 252 7.23 5.53 11.26
C ILE A 252 7.71 6.72 10.43
N THR A 253 8.50 6.47 9.39
CA THR A 253 9.20 7.54 8.64
C THR A 253 8.95 7.46 7.14
N TRP A 254 8.82 8.63 6.50
CA TRP A 254 8.67 8.72 5.05
C TRP A 254 10.04 8.58 4.38
N ASN A 255 10.13 7.67 3.41
CA ASN A 255 11.28 7.58 2.54
C ASN A 255 11.22 8.75 1.57
N LYS A 256 12.19 9.66 1.67
CA LYS A 256 12.33 10.77 0.74
C LYS A 256 13.03 10.22 -0.50
N ASP A 257 12.33 10.26 -1.64
CA ASP A 257 12.94 10.07 -2.97
C ASP A 257 14.06 11.08 -3.24
#